data_AF-A0A966XXJ8-F1
#
_entry.id   AF-A0A966XXJ8-F1
#
_cell.length_a   1.000
_cell.length_b   1.000
_cell.length_c   1.000
_cell.angle_alpha   90.00
_cell.angle_beta   90.00
_cell.angle_gamma   90.00
#
_symmetry.space_group_name_H-M   'P 1'
#
loop_
_entity.id
_entity.type
_entity.pdbx_description
1 polymer ?
#
loop_
_entity_poly.entity_id
_entity_poly.type
_entity_poly.pdbx_seq_one_letter_code
_entity_poly.pdbx_strand_id
1 'polypeptide(L)' 'MSWRELLGDLFAAPPVRSGRTLPDLTRFDLGVCPGCKGLRLATSPRCTHCGSAAAVTADA' A
#
# COMPACT_ATOMS: atom_id res chain seq x y z
N MET A 1 -29.43 24.35 -9.47
CA MET A 1 -28.62 23.28 -8.84
C MET A 1 -28.58 22.08 -9.75
N SER A 2 -27.40 21.65 -10.18
CA SER A 2 -27.24 20.50 -11.09
C SER A 2 -27.23 19.19 -10.32
N TRP A 3 -27.89 18.14 -10.82
CA TRP A 3 -27.89 16.80 -10.23
C TRP A 3 -26.47 16.22 -10.07
N ARG A 4 -25.52 16.69 -10.88
CA ARG A 4 -24.10 16.34 -10.81
C ARG A 4 -23.43 16.83 -9.54
N GLU A 5 -23.85 17.98 -9.00
CA GLU A 5 -23.31 18.52 -7.74
C GLU A 5 -23.81 17.70 -6.54
N LEU A 6 -25.08 17.28 -6.55
CA LEU A 6 -25.65 16.42 -5.50
C LEU A 6 -24.97 15.04 -5.42
N LEU A 7 -24.67 14.45 -6.58
CA LEU A 7 -23.92 13.18 -6.60
C LEU A 7 -22.46 13.36 -6.19
N GLY A 8 -21.84 14.48 -6.56
CA GLY A 8 -20.49 14.81 -6.12
C GLY A 8 -20.38 14.86 -4.59
N ASP A 9 -21.38 15.41 -3.92
CA ASP A 9 -21.42 15.52 -2.46
C ASP A 9 -21.73 14.18 -1.78
N LEU A 10 -22.71 13.42 -2.30
CA LEU A 10 -23.08 12.09 -1.78
C LEU A 10 -21.97 11.04 -1.89
N PHE A 11 -21.15 11.12 -2.95
CA PHE A 11 -20.04 10.20 -3.20
C PHE A 11 -18.67 10.82 -2.92
N ALA A 12 -18.63 12.01 -2.31
CA ALA A 12 -17.39 12.58 -1.80
C ALA A 12 -16.89 11.67 -0.67
N ALA A 13 -16.02 10.73 -1.02
CA ALA A 13 -15.29 9.95 -0.04
C ALA A 13 -14.58 10.93 0.91
N PRO A 14 -14.69 10.75 2.24
CA PRO A 14 -14.00 11.62 3.17
C PRO A 14 -12.51 11.62 2.82
N PRO A 15 -11.80 12.75 2.95
CA PRO A 15 -10.36 12.78 2.76
C PRO A 15 -9.72 11.93 3.85
N VAL A 16 -9.58 10.63 3.57
CA VAL A 16 -8.81 9.72 4.39
C VAL A 16 -7.38 10.22 4.31
N ARG A 17 -6.91 10.88 5.37
CA ARG A 17 -5.48 11.12 5.52
C ARG A 17 -4.86 9.73 5.57
N SER A 18 -4.14 9.37 4.51
CA SER A 18 -3.24 8.22 4.45
C SER A 18 -2.06 8.44 5.41
N GLY A 19 -2.36 8.60 6.69
CA GLY A 19 -1.40 8.67 7.80
C GLY A 19 -1.50 7.43 8.67
N ARG A 20 -2.02 6.32 8.12
CA ARG A 20 -1.87 5.01 8.76
C ARG A 20 -0.40 4.65 8.65
N THR A 21 0.36 4.89 9.71
CA THR A 21 1.55 4.09 10.02
C THR A 21 1.13 2.65 9.80
N LEU A 22 1.67 2.01 8.77
CA LEU A 22 1.35 0.61 8.53
C LEU A 22 1.71 -0.13 9.82
N PRO A 23 0.79 -0.97 10.35
CA PRO A 23 1.12 -1.76 11.52
C PRO A 23 2.40 -2.53 11.22
N ASP A 24 3.30 -2.62 12.21
CA ASP A 24 4.59 -3.31 12.11
C ASP A 24 4.48 -4.57 11.23
N LEU A 25 4.90 -4.45 9.98
CA LEU A 25 4.69 -5.46 8.95
C LEU A 25 5.49 -6.73 9.26
N THR A 26 6.54 -6.58 10.09
CA THR A 26 7.35 -7.64 10.67
C THR A 26 6.51 -8.67 11.42
N ARG A 27 5.41 -8.29 12.09
CA ARG A 27 4.49 -9.24 12.72
C ARG A 27 3.77 -10.16 11.73
N PHE A 28 3.64 -9.73 10.48
CA PHE A 28 2.94 -10.46 9.42
C PHE A 28 3.91 -11.10 8.43
N ASP A 29 5.21 -11.12 8.74
CA ASP A 29 6.28 -11.52 7.81
C ASP A 29 6.20 -10.76 6.48
N LEU A 30 5.80 -9.49 6.51
CA LEU A 30 5.65 -8.64 5.34
C LEU A 30 6.71 -7.54 5.34
N GLY A 31 7.18 -7.17 4.16
CA GLY A 31 8.05 -6.02 3.95
C GLY A 31 7.83 -5.40 2.58
N VAL A 32 8.55 -4.32 2.30
CA VAL A 32 8.47 -3.60 1.03
C VAL A 32 9.53 -4.13 0.07
N CYS A 33 9.11 -4.51 -1.13
CA CYS A 33 10.04 -4.89 -2.18
C CYS A 33 10.77 -3.64 -2.71
N PRO A 34 12.11 -3.59 -2.70
CA PRO A 34 12.84 -2.39 -3.10
C PRO A 34 12.71 -2.07 -4.60
N GLY A 35 12.40 -3.07 -5.45
CA GLY A 35 12.30 -2.87 -6.90
C GLY A 35 11.00 -2.22 -7.37
N CYS A 36 9.88 -2.56 -6.74
CA CYS A 36 8.56 -2.05 -7.16
C CYS A 36 7.78 -1.33 -6.06
N LYS A 37 8.36 -1.22 -4.85
CA LYS A 37 7.70 -0.68 -3.64
C LYS A 37 6.37 -1.38 -3.28
N GLY A 38 6.12 -2.56 -3.83
CA GLY A 38 4.98 -3.39 -3.48
C GLY A 38 5.25 -4.21 -2.23
N LEU A 39 4.20 -4.61 -1.53
CA LEU A 39 4.29 -5.52 -0.38
C LEU A 39 4.70 -6.92 -0.84
N ARG A 40 5.64 -7.53 -0.11
CA ARG A 40 6.12 -8.90 -0.33
C ARG A 40 6.32 -9.59 1.01
N LEU A 41 6.09 -10.90 1.07
CA LEU A 41 6.55 -11.68 2.22
C LEU A 41 8.07 -11.57 2.37
N ALA A 42 8.54 -11.42 3.62
CA ALA A 42 9.95 -11.34 3.96
C ALA A 42 10.67 -12.65 3.61
N THR A 43 10.01 -13.79 3.83
CA THR A 43 10.52 -15.12 3.49
C THR A 43 10.52 -15.41 1.98
N SER A 44 9.85 -14.59 1.15
CA SER A 44 9.76 -14.86 -0.28
C SER A 44 11.10 -14.60 -0.97
N PRO A 45 11.66 -15.55 -1.76
CA PRO A 45 12.97 -15.40 -2.37
C PRO A 45 12.99 -14.35 -3.49
N ARG A 46 11.86 -14.12 -4.16
CA ARG A 46 11.72 -13.16 -5.27
C ARG A 46 10.36 -12.47 -5.23
N CYS A 47 10.32 -11.22 -5.67
CA CYS A 47 9.05 -10.52 -5.88
C CYS A 47 8.33 -11.10 -7.10
N THR A 48 7.10 -11.56 -6.91
CA THR A 48 6.27 -12.09 -8.01
C THR A 48 5.99 -11.04 -9.08
N HIS A 49 5.92 -9.75 -8.71
CA HIS A 49 5.56 -8.69 -9.63
C HIS A 49 6.74 -8.20 -10.48
N CYS A 50 7.90 -7.96 -9.88
CA CYS A 50 9.06 -7.36 -10.57
C CYS A 50 10.28 -8.30 -10.67
N GLY A 51 10.19 -9.53 -10.16
CA GLY A 51 11.29 -10.50 -10.18
C GLY A 51 12.44 -10.21 -9.23
N SER A 52 12.41 -9.09 -8.49
CA SER A 52 13.51 -8.68 -7.61
C SER A 52 13.80 -9.72 -6.53
N ALA A 53 15.06 -10.15 -6.46
CA ALA A 53 15.58 -11.06 -5.43
C ALA A 53 16.19 -10.35 -4.21
N ALA A 54 16.23 -9.01 -4.24
CA ALA A 54 16.69 -8.21 -3.11
C ALA A 54 15.84 -8.47 -1.86
N ALA A 55 16.47 -8.33 -0.68
CA ALA A 55 15.79 -8.42 0.60
C ALA A 55 14.70 -7.34 0.71
N VAL A 56 13.61 -7.67 1.40
CA VAL A 56 12.57 -6.69 1.69
C VAL A 56 13.09 -5.65 2.68
N THR A 57 12.62 -4.42 2.57
CA THR A 57 12.95 -3.34 3.51
C THR A 57 11.72 -3.00 4.36
N ALA A 58 11.95 -2.46 5.55
CA ALA A 58 10.88 -1.79 6.27
C ALA A 58 10.44 -0.54 5.49
N ASP A 59 9.16 -0.19 5.56
CA ASP A 59 8.67 1.10 5.08
C ASP A 59 9.31 2.20 5.95
N ALA A 60 10.06 3.11 5.31
CA ALA A 60 10.90 4.12 5.98
C ALA A 60 10.17 5.46 6.14
#